data_AF-A0A1D2QCB3-F1
#
_entry.id   AF-A0A1D2QCB3-F1
#
_cell.length_a   1.000
_cell.length_b   1.000
_cell.length_c   1.000
_cell.angle_alpha   90.00
_cell.angle_beta   90.00
_cell.angle_gamma   90.00
#
_symmetry.space_group_name_H-M   'P 1'
#
loop_
_entity.id
_entity.type
_entity.pdbx_description
1 polymer ?
#
loop_
_entity_poly.entity_id
_entity_poly.type
_entity_poly.pdbx_seq_one_letter_code
_entity_poly.pdbx_strand_id
1 'polypeptide(L)' 'MTDSHDELLQQVNEMQAASGVDPETRKIIGILSETINTLGEEIEELQQHVAELEESIEKNGHREDDEQRQAWYSER' A
#
# COMPACT_ATOMS: atom_id res chain seq x y z
N MET A 1 1.43 -20.80 -6.59
CA MET A 1 2.47 -19.75 -6.49
C MET A 1 2.97 -19.54 -5.06
N THR A 2 2.45 -20.28 -4.08
CA THR A 2 2.89 -20.27 -2.67
C THR A 2 4.23 -20.99 -2.44
N ASP A 3 4.51 -22.03 -3.23
CA ASP A 3 5.66 -22.93 -3.01
C ASP A 3 7.02 -22.21 -3.02
N SER A 4 7.18 -21.18 -3.87
CA SER A 4 8.45 -20.43 -3.94
C SER A 4 8.68 -19.50 -2.75
N HIS A 5 7.62 -18.97 -2.14
CA HIS A 5 7.73 -18.08 -0.97
C HIS A 5 8.09 -18.89 0.28
N ASP A 6 7.43 -20.04 0.46
CA ASP A 6 7.70 -20.93 1.59
C ASP A 6 9.12 -21.52 1.50
N GLU A 7 9.60 -21.83 0.30
CA GLU A 7 11.00 -22.23 0.07
C GLU A 7 12.01 -21.13 0.44
N LEU A 8 11.70 -19.86 0.12
CA LEU A 8 12.57 -18.73 0.47
C LEU A 8 12.58 -18.49 1.99
N LEU A 9 11.42 -18.56 2.65
CA LEU A 9 11.32 -18.46 4.10
C LEU A 9 12.12 -19.58 4.78
N GLN A 10 12.03 -20.80 4.24
CA GLN A 10 12.82 -21.92 4.74
C GLN A 10 14.33 -21.66 4.58
N GLN A 11 14.78 -21.20 3.41
CA GLN A 11 16.19 -20.86 3.18
C GLN A 11 16.69 -19.75 4.12
N VAL A 12 15.89 -18.69 4.33
CA VAL A 12 16.23 -17.61 5.28
C VAL A 12 16.36 -18.16 6.70
N ASN A 13 15.45 -19.02 7.12
CA ASN A 13 15.48 -19.63 8.44
C ASN A 13 16.70 -20.53 8.64
N GLU A 14 17.09 -21.30 7.62
CA GLU A 14 18.30 -22.13 7.61
C GLU A 14 19.58 -21.28 7.66
N MET A 15 19.66 -20.19 6.90
CA MET A 15 20.79 -19.25 6.93
C MET A 15 20.92 -18.56 8.28
N GLN A 16 19.81 -18.14 8.89
CA GLN A 16 19.80 -17.54 10.22
C GLN A 16 20.26 -18.54 11.28
N ALA A 17 19.82 -19.81 11.18
CA ALA A 17 20.29 -20.88 12.06
C ALA A 17 21.79 -21.13 11.91
N ALA A 18 22.29 -21.21 10.68
CA ALA A 18 23.72 -21.39 10.39
C ALA A 18 24.58 -20.22 10.89
N SER A 19 24.00 -19.02 10.93
CA SER A 19 24.64 -17.80 11.46
C SER A 19 24.60 -17.71 12.99
N GLY A 20 24.03 -18.71 13.67
CA GLY A 20 23.94 -18.76 15.13
C GLY A 20 22.84 -17.88 15.72
N VAL A 21 21.89 -17.42 14.90
CA VAL A 21 20.72 -16.69 15.41
C VAL A 21 19.84 -17.66 16.18
N ASP A 22 19.60 -17.35 17.45
CA ASP A 22 18.81 -18.20 18.31
C ASP A 22 17.33 -18.26 17.84
N PRO A 23 16.58 -19.32 18.19
CA PRO A 23 15.20 -19.49 17.75
C PRO A 23 14.25 -18.34 18.14
N GLU A 24 14.50 -17.68 19.27
CA GLU A 24 13.65 -16.60 19.76
C GLU A 24 13.85 -15.33 18.92
N THR A 25 15.11 -14.98 18.63
CA THR A 25 15.43 -13.90 17.69
C THR A 25 14.85 -14.16 16.29
N ARG A 26 14.93 -15.40 15.78
CA ARG A 26 14.31 -15.75 14.48
C ARG A 26 12.79 -15.59 14.48
N LYS A 27 12.13 -15.98 15.56
CA LYS A 27 10.69 -15.78 15.74
C LYS A 27 10.33 -14.29 15.74
N ILE A 28 11.09 -13.46 16.45
CA ILE A 28 10.89 -12.01 16.48
C ILE A 28 11.06 -11.42 15.07
N ILE A 29 12.10 -11.83 14.34
CA ILE A 29 12.31 -11.39 12.94
C ILE A 29 11.10 -11.74 12.07
N GLY A 30 10.58 -12.98 12.18
CA GLY A 30 9.38 -13.40 11.44
C GLY A 30 8.16 -12.52 11.74
N ILE A 31 7.88 -12.25 13.01
CA ILE A 31 6.76 -11.38 13.42
C ILE A 31 6.94 -9.96 12.89
N LEU A 32 8.17 -9.42 12.94
CA LEU A 32 8.47 -8.09 12.39
C LEU A 32 8.28 -8.05 10.87
N SER A 33 8.69 -9.09 10.14
CA SER A 33 8.47 -9.18 8.69
C SER A 33 6.98 -9.21 8.34
N GLU A 34 6.17 -10.01 9.05
CA GLU A 34 4.70 -10.03 8.87
C GLU A 34 4.08 -8.67 9.16
N THR A 35 4.55 -8.00 10.22
CA THR A 35 4.07 -6.66 10.60
C THR A 35 4.41 -5.63 9.52
N ILE A 36 5.64 -5.66 8.99
CA ILE A 36 6.08 -4.75 7.92
C ILE A 36 5.25 -4.97 6.66
N ASN A 37 4.98 -6.22 6.29
CA ASN A 37 4.16 -6.51 5.11
C ASN A 37 2.73 -5.99 5.28
N THR A 38 2.12 -6.22 6.44
CA THR A 38 0.76 -5.73 6.74
C THR A 38 0.70 -4.20 6.67
N LEU A 39 1.69 -3.51 7.25
CA LEU A 39 1.78 -2.05 7.17
C LEU A 39 2.01 -1.57 5.73
N GLY A 40 2.74 -2.33 4.93
CA GLY A 40 2.92 -2.04 3.50
C GLY A 40 1.60 -2.07 2.74
N GLU A 41 0.78 -3.11 2.96
CA GLU A 41 -0.56 -3.24 2.37
C GLU A 41 -1.47 -2.08 2.80
N GLU A 42 -1.50 -1.73 4.09
CA GLU A 42 -2.28 -0.58 4.59
C GLU A 42 -1.83 0.75 3.96
N ILE A 43 -0.53 0.94 3.74
CA ILE A 43 0.01 2.14 3.08
C ILE A 43 -0.44 2.19 1.61
N GLU A 44 -0.40 1.06 0.89
CA GLU A 44 -0.85 0.99 -0.50
C GLU A 44 -2.34 1.33 -0.62
N GLU A 45 -3.18 0.80 0.28
CA GLU A 45 -4.61 1.14 0.33
C GLU A 45 -4.84 2.63 0.59
N LEU A 46 -4.10 3.22 1.54
CA LEU A 46 -4.19 4.65 1.84
C LEU A 46 -3.75 5.51 0.66
N GLN A 47 -2.68 5.12 -0.04
CA GLN A 47 -2.23 5.81 -1.24
C GLN A 47 -3.27 5.77 -2.35
N GLN A 48 -3.91 4.63 -2.55
CA GLN A 48 -5.01 4.52 -3.51
C GLN A 48 -6.18 5.42 -3.11
N HIS A 49 -6.56 5.44 -1.83
CA HIS A 49 -7.65 6.27 -1.35
C HIS A 49 -7.36 7.77 -1.53
N VAL A 50 -6.12 8.20 -1.28
CA VAL A 50 -5.69 9.58 -1.55
C VAL A 50 -5.82 9.92 -3.03
N ALA A 51 -5.36 9.05 -3.92
CA ALA A 51 -5.47 9.27 -5.37
C ALA A 51 -6.93 9.40 -5.84
N GLU A 52 -7.83 8.58 -5.30
CA GLU A 52 -9.28 8.66 -5.60
C GLU A 52 -9.89 9.98 -5.11
N LEU A 53 -9.48 10.47 -3.94
CA LEU A 53 -9.93 11.76 -3.42
C LEU A 53 -9.40 12.93 -4.26
N GLU A 54 -8.14 12.89 -4.67
CA GLU A 54 -7.53 13.88 -5.56
C GLU A 54 -8.27 13.95 -6.91
N GLU A 55 -8.56 12.80 -7.51
CA GLU A 55 -9.33 12.73 -8.76
C GLU A 55 -10.76 13.28 -8.58
N SER A 56 -11.40 12.99 -7.45
CA SER A 56 -12.73 13.52 -7.13
C SER A 56 -12.74 15.04 -6.96
N ILE A 57 -11.73 15.60 -6.27
CA ILE A 57 -11.56 17.05 -6.12
C ILE A 57 -11.36 17.70 -7.49
N GLU A 58 -10.50 17.13 -8.34
CA GLU A 58 -10.26 17.64 -9.69
C GLU A 58 -11.53 17.64 -10.53
N LYS A 59 -12.28 16.53 -10.55
CA LYS A 59 -13.55 16.42 -11.29
C LYS A 59 -14.60 17.42 -10.81
N ASN A 60 -14.73 17.59 -9.50
CA ASN A 60 -15.70 18.52 -8.93
C ASN A 60 -15.32 19.98 -9.23
N GLY A 61 -14.03 20.33 -9.15
CA GLY A 61 -13.55 21.66 -9.52
C GLY A 61 -13.81 21.99 -11.00
N HIS A 62 -13.55 21.04 -11.90
CA HIS A 62 -13.85 21.22 -13.33
C HIS A 62 -15.34 21.38 -13.59
N ARG A 63 -16.18 20.64 -12.85
CA ARG A 63 -17.63 20.72 -13.00
C ARG A 63 -18.18 22.07 -12.54
N GLU A 64 -17.68 22.63 -11.44
CA GLU A 64 -18.07 23.98 -10.99
C GLU A 64 -17.67 25.06 -12.01
N ASP A 65 -16.48 24.96 -12.59
CA ASP A 65 -16.02 25.87 -13.65
C ASP A 65 -16.89 25.79 -14.91
N ASP A 66 -17.29 24.59 -15.31
CA ASP A 66 -18.18 24.37 -16.45
C ASP A 66 -19.60 24.89 -16.20
N GLU A 67 -20.16 24.69 -14.99
CA GLU A 67 -21.47 25.20 -14.59
C GLU A 67 -21.48 26.75 -14.59
N GLN A 68 -20.41 27.39 -14.08
CA GLN A 68 -20.26 28.86 -14.10
C GLN A 68 -20.16 29.40 -15.54
N ARG A 69 -19.40 28.73 -16.41
CA ARG A 69 -19.31 29.11 -17.83
C ARG A 69 -20.66 29.04 -18.54
N GLN A 70 -21.41 27.96 -18.32
CA GLN A 70 -22.74 27.81 -18.93
C GLN A 70 -23.72 28.87 -18.43
N ALA A 71 -23.72 29.18 -17.14
CA ALA A 71 -24.54 30.25 -16.57
C ALA A 71 -24.26 31.60 -17.26
N TRP A 72 -22.97 31.94 -17.44
CA TRP A 72 -22.56 33.17 -18.11
C TRP A 72 -23.03 33.28 -19.58
N TYR A 73 -23.05 32.16 -20.31
CA TYR A 73 -23.57 32.13 -21.69
C TYR A 73 -25.10 32.22 -21.75
N SER A 74 -25.82 31.81 -20.71
CA SER A 74 -27.28 31.81 -20.68
C SER A 74 -27.91 33.15 -20.26
N GLU A 75 -27.14 34.02 -19.59
CA GLU A 75 -27.58 35.36 -19.18
C GLU A 75 -27.36 36.45 -20.24
N ARG A 76 -26.90 36.08 -21.45
CA ARG A 76 -26.56 37.00 -22.54
C ARG A 76 -27.44 36.79 -23.77
#